data_AF-A0A7C5GZI2-F1
#
_entry.id   AF-A0A7C5GZI2-F1
#
_cell.length_a   1.000
_cell.length_b   1.000
_cell.length_c   1.000
_cell.angle_alpha   90.00
_cell.angle_beta   90.00
_cell.angle_gamma   90.00
#
_symmetry.space_group_name_H-M   'P 1'
#
loop_
_entity.id
_entity.type
_entity.pdbx_description
1 polymer ?
#
loop_
_entity_poly.entity_id
_entity_poly.type
_entity_poly.pdbx_seq_one_letter_code
_entity_poly.pdbx_strand_id
1 'polypeptide(L)'
;MGFESRYLSGSTTYHISFDDSWDRGGHGESELEFSVGNYFAGFNMSVYTTLEGSPLRTDTKFEAYYLAAISGYAGVMKDSDWIENDLALCGSKCTENTSGRDLYTESEDTLTSGRLLDVKVLKNFWLNDSFALGMLMGYRYYEVNHDVKGCKG
;
A
#
# COMPACT_ATOMS: atom_id res chain seq x y z
N MET A 1 7.15 -23.24 -13.50
CA MET A 1 6.35 -22.05 -13.85
C MET A 1 4.90 -22.42 -13.69
N GLY A 2 4.07 -21.50 -13.21
CA GLY A 2 2.65 -21.75 -12.99
C GLY A 2 1.82 -20.48 -13.08
N PHE A 3 0.51 -20.67 -12.97
CA PHE A 3 -0.45 -19.58 -12.78
C PHE A 3 -0.82 -19.50 -11.31
N GLU A 4 -0.96 -18.29 -10.78
CA GLU A 4 -1.28 -18.06 -9.38
C GLU A 4 -2.26 -16.89 -9.23
N SER A 5 -3.13 -16.98 -8.23
CA SER A 5 -3.96 -15.87 -7.78
C SER A 5 -3.81 -15.64 -6.27
N ARG A 6 -3.89 -14.38 -5.86
CA ARG A 6 -3.80 -13.94 -4.46
C ARG A 6 -4.79 -12.83 -4.20
N TYR A 7 -5.37 -12.80 -3.00
CA TYR A 7 -6.08 -11.62 -2.53
C TYR A 7 -5.09 -10.68 -1.84
N LEU A 8 -5.05 -9.41 -2.26
CA LEU A 8 -4.26 -8.36 -1.62
C LEU A 8 -5.22 -7.37 -0.95
N SER A 9 -4.96 -7.10 0.31
CA SER A 9 -5.70 -6.14 1.12
C SER A 9 -4.77 -5.19 1.87
N GLY A 10 -5.14 -3.92 1.97
CA GLY A 10 -4.45 -2.91 2.77
C GLY A 10 -5.01 -1.52 2.49
N SER A 11 -4.34 -0.50 3.00
CA SER A 11 -4.60 0.90 2.64
C SER A 11 -3.29 1.65 2.42
N THR A 12 -3.36 2.72 1.62
CA THR A 12 -2.28 3.69 1.41
C THR A 12 -2.80 5.05 1.84
N THR A 13 -2.07 5.73 2.71
CA THR A 13 -2.41 7.07 3.18
C THR A 13 -1.44 8.08 2.57
N TYR A 14 -1.97 9.09 1.89
CA TYR A 14 -1.23 10.29 1.53
C TYR A 14 -1.49 11.34 2.58
N HIS A 15 -0.42 11.85 3.19
CA HIS A 15 -0.49 12.93 4.16
C HIS A 15 0.10 14.19 3.53
N ILE A 16 -0.67 15.27 3.56
CA ILE A 16 -0.28 16.60 3.09
C ILE A 16 -0.29 17.50 4.31
N SER A 17 0.83 18.18 4.57
CA SER A 17 0.91 19.22 5.60
C SER A 17 1.41 20.51 4.98
N PHE A 18 0.85 21.62 5.43
CA PHE A 18 1.29 22.96 5.05
C PHE A 18 1.31 23.86 6.28
N ASP A 19 2.38 24.65 6.35
CA ASP A 19 2.59 25.65 7.38
C ASP A 19 2.70 27.00 6.68
N ASP A 20 1.77 27.91 6.96
CA ASP A 20 1.81 29.26 6.41
C ASP A 20 2.42 30.23 7.44
N SER A 21 3.62 30.72 7.13
CA SER A 21 4.43 31.56 8.05
C SER A 21 3.99 33.04 8.14
N TRP A 22 2.79 33.38 7.68
CA TRP A 22 2.30 34.76 7.64
C TRP A 22 1.71 35.15 9.00
N ASP A 23 1.58 36.44 9.31
CA ASP A 23 1.07 36.97 10.60
C ASP A 23 -0.35 36.48 11.01
N ARG A 24 -1.02 35.70 10.14
CA ARG A 24 -2.30 35.01 10.35
C ARG A 24 -2.33 33.60 9.75
N GLY A 25 -1.20 33.06 9.34
CA GLY A 25 -1.14 31.77 8.66
C GLY A 25 -1.51 30.65 9.62
N GLY A 26 -2.44 29.80 9.19
CA GLY A 26 -2.82 28.58 9.88
C GLY A 26 -1.91 27.43 9.47
N HIS A 27 -1.82 26.43 10.33
CA HIS A 27 -1.33 25.10 9.97
C HIS A 27 -2.49 24.30 9.41
N GLY A 28 -2.26 23.50 8.37
CA GLY A 28 -3.28 22.56 7.91
C GLY A 28 -2.70 21.23 7.50
N GLU A 29 -3.48 20.19 7.73
CA GLU A 29 -3.18 18.81 7.41
C GLU A 29 -4.33 18.20 6.61
N SER A 30 -4.01 17.33 5.67
CA SER A 30 -4.96 16.56 4.88
C SER A 30 -4.47 15.13 4.73
N GLU A 31 -5.37 14.16 4.94
CA GLU A 31 -5.11 12.74 4.79
C GLU A 31 -6.08 12.09 3.80
N LEU A 32 -5.51 11.53 2.73
CA LEU A 32 -6.22 10.75 1.73
C LEU A 32 -5.91 9.27 1.94
N GLU A 33 -6.86 8.49 2.46
CA GLU A 33 -6.74 7.04 2.64
C GLU A 33 -7.37 6.30 1.46
N PHE A 34 -6.56 5.61 0.67
CA PHE A 34 -6.99 4.74 -0.42
C PHE A 34 -6.96 3.29 0.04
N SER A 35 -8.12 2.64 0.02
CA SER A 35 -8.22 1.21 0.30
C SER A 35 -7.78 0.40 -0.92
N VAL A 36 -7.13 -0.73 -0.69
CA VAL A 36 -6.93 -1.75 -1.72
C VAL A 36 -7.46 -3.06 -1.17
N GLY A 37 -8.47 -3.63 -1.83
CA GLY A 37 -9.00 -4.97 -1.53
C GLY A 37 -9.36 -5.69 -2.81
N ASN A 38 -8.42 -6.43 -3.39
CA ASN A 38 -8.59 -6.98 -4.73
C ASN A 38 -7.86 -8.31 -4.94
N TYR A 39 -8.37 -9.12 -5.88
CA TYR A 39 -7.65 -10.28 -6.36
C TYR A 39 -6.64 -9.89 -7.44
N PHE A 40 -5.45 -10.45 -7.34
CA PHE A 40 -4.39 -10.33 -8.32
C PHE A 40 -4.09 -11.72 -8.86
N ALA A 41 -3.91 -11.84 -10.18
CA ALA A 41 -3.58 -13.11 -10.81
C ALA A 41 -2.51 -12.93 -11.89
N GLY A 42 -1.75 -13.98 -12.15
CA GLY A 42 -0.71 -13.95 -13.17
C GLY A 42 0.23 -15.14 -13.06
N PHE A 43 1.50 -14.90 -13.37
CA PHE A 43 2.50 -15.96 -13.54
C PHE A 43 3.47 -15.99 -12.38
N ASN A 44 3.89 -17.21 -12.03
CA ASN A 44 5.00 -17.43 -11.12
C ASN A 44 6.05 -18.36 -11.74
N MET A 45 7.30 -18.18 -11.32
CA MET A 45 8.41 -19.03 -11.66
C MET A 45 9.21 -19.30 -10.39
N SER A 46 9.56 -20.56 -10.17
CA SER A 46 10.43 -20.99 -9.10
C SER A 46 11.46 -21.96 -9.67
N VAL A 47 12.73 -21.73 -9.36
CA VAL A 47 13.82 -22.65 -9.63
C VAL A 47 14.64 -22.81 -8.36
N TYR A 48 15.16 -24.01 -8.11
CA TYR A 48 15.91 -24.28 -6.90
C TYR A 48 17.06 -25.25 -7.14
N THR A 49 18.09 -25.14 -6.33
CA THR A 49 19.16 -26.11 -6.18
C THR A 49 18.97 -26.88 -4.89
N THR A 50 19.53 -28.08 -4.84
CA THR A 50 19.52 -28.93 -3.65
C THR A 50 20.91 -28.99 -3.03
N LEU A 51 20.98 -29.31 -1.74
CA LEU A 51 22.25 -29.51 -1.05
C LEU A 51 22.93 -30.79 -1.55
N GLU A 52 24.24 -30.73 -1.76
CA GLU A 52 25.03 -31.88 -2.19
C GLU A 52 24.85 -33.06 -1.22
N GLY A 53 24.61 -34.25 -1.77
CA GLY A 53 24.33 -35.46 -0.97
C GLY A 53 22.97 -35.47 -0.25
N SER A 54 22.14 -34.43 -0.41
CA SER A 54 20.82 -34.31 0.23
C SER A 54 19.77 -33.75 -0.74
N PRO A 55 19.28 -34.53 -1.72
CA PRO A 55 18.39 -34.07 -2.79
C PRO A 55 17.02 -33.57 -2.31
N LEU A 56 16.63 -33.85 -1.06
CA LEU A 56 15.40 -33.34 -0.46
C LEU A 56 15.57 -31.97 0.22
N ARG A 57 16.81 -31.48 0.33
CA ARG A 57 17.13 -30.22 1.01
C ARG A 57 17.36 -29.13 -0.01
N THR A 58 16.50 -28.13 -0.03
CA THR A 58 16.70 -26.94 -0.87
C THR A 58 17.87 -26.12 -0.33
N ASP A 59 18.86 -25.86 -1.18
CA ASP A 59 20.01 -25.02 -0.88
C ASP A 59 19.73 -23.56 -1.27
N THR A 60 19.43 -23.33 -2.55
CA THR A 60 19.11 -22.00 -3.06
C THR A 60 17.79 -22.05 -3.82
N LYS A 61 16.94 -21.04 -3.65
CA LYS A 61 15.66 -20.92 -4.37
C LYS A 61 15.54 -19.52 -4.95
N PHE A 62 15.26 -19.43 -6.24
CA PHE A 62 14.85 -18.19 -6.90
C PHE A 62 13.36 -18.26 -7.19
N GLU A 63 12.63 -17.19 -6.87
CA GLU A 63 11.21 -17.05 -7.16
C GLU A 63 10.93 -15.70 -7.82
N ALA A 64 10.08 -15.70 -8.84
CA ALA A 64 9.58 -14.50 -9.50
C ALA A 64 8.06 -14.59 -9.67
N TYR A 65 7.36 -13.49 -9.41
CA TYR A 65 5.92 -13.36 -9.57
C TYR A 65 5.63 -12.11 -10.37
N TYR A 66 4.72 -12.21 -11.33
CA TYR A 66 4.10 -11.07 -12.00
C TYR A 66 2.59 -11.25 -11.93
N LEU A 67 1.92 -10.40 -11.16
CA LEU A 67 0.48 -10.45 -10.93
C LEU A 67 -0.17 -9.13 -11.34
N ALA A 68 -1.35 -9.19 -11.92
CA ALA A 68 -2.18 -8.04 -12.25
C ALA A 68 -3.54 -8.14 -11.54
N ALA A 69 -4.11 -7.00 -11.15
CA ALA A 69 -5.45 -6.96 -10.58
C ALA A 69 -6.48 -7.49 -11.59
N ILE A 70 -7.40 -8.33 -11.12
CA ILE A 70 -8.44 -8.96 -11.98
C ILE A 70 -9.84 -8.38 -11.74
N SER A 71 -10.02 -7.58 -10.69
CA SER A 71 -11.27 -6.85 -10.42
C SER A 71 -11.00 -5.35 -10.45
N GLY A 72 -12.06 -4.56 -10.66
CA GLY A 72 -12.03 -3.11 -10.57
C GLY A 72 -12.33 -2.56 -9.17
N TYR A 73 -12.70 -3.39 -8.18
CA TYR A 73 -13.08 -2.88 -6.86
C TYR A 73 -11.85 -2.53 -6.01
N ALA A 74 -11.77 -1.31 -5.45
CA ALA A 74 -10.69 -0.92 -4.51
C ALA A 74 -11.22 -0.71 -3.08
N GLY A 75 -12.44 -0.19 -2.93
CA GLY A 75 -13.07 0.03 -1.64
C GLY A 75 -13.71 1.41 -1.57
N VAL A 76 -13.50 2.06 -0.43
CA VAL A 76 -13.88 3.46 -0.19
C VAL A 76 -12.60 4.24 0.03
N MET A 77 -12.49 5.39 -0.64
CA MET A 77 -11.45 6.39 -0.38
C MET A 77 -12.00 7.37 0.66
N LYS A 78 -11.15 7.72 1.63
CA LYS A 78 -11.47 8.69 2.68
C LYS A 78 -10.59 9.92 2.54
N ASP A 79 -11.17 11.08 2.72
CA ASP A 79 -10.50 12.37 2.73
C ASP A 79 -10.76 13.06 4.06
N SER A 80 -9.72 13.46 4.76
CA SER A 80 -9.80 14.06 6.10
C SER A 80 -8.92 15.30 6.16
N ASP A 81 -9.52 16.45 6.44
CA ASP A 81 -8.78 17.71 6.60
C ASP A 81 -8.86 18.22 8.04
N TRP A 82 -7.76 18.81 8.51
CA TRP A 82 -7.62 19.54 9.77
C TRP A 82 -7.02 20.90 9.44
N ILE A 83 -7.76 21.99 9.64
CA ILE A 83 -7.30 23.34 9.28
C ILE A 83 -7.32 24.20 10.55
N GLU A 84 -6.14 24.51 11.07
CA GLU A 84 -6.01 25.43 12.20
C GLU A 84 -6.32 26.87 11.74
N ASN A 85 -7.07 27.62 12.56
CA ASN A 85 -7.52 28.98 12.27
C ASN A 85 -8.43 29.14 11.02
N ASP A 86 -9.61 28.52 11.04
CA ASP A 86 -10.78 28.85 10.17
C ASP A 86 -11.24 30.33 10.19
N LEU A 87 -10.54 31.19 10.94
CA LEU A 87 -10.70 32.64 11.01
C LEU A 87 -10.69 33.34 9.65
N ALA A 88 -10.04 32.76 8.62
CA ALA A 88 -10.04 33.32 7.27
C ALA A 88 -11.39 33.18 6.53
N LEU A 89 -12.21 32.18 6.86
CA LEU A 89 -13.47 31.87 6.18
C LEU A 89 -14.72 32.49 6.85
N CYS A 90 -14.68 32.79 8.15
CA CYS A 90 -15.87 33.19 8.91
C CYS A 90 -15.94 34.67 9.35
N GLY A 91 -14.97 35.51 8.96
CA GLY A 91 -14.93 36.91 9.41
C GLY A 91 -14.83 37.03 10.94
N SER A 92 -15.20 38.18 11.50
CA SER A 92 -14.98 38.55 12.91
C SER A 92 -15.80 37.78 13.96
N LYS A 93 -16.26 36.56 13.67
CA LYS A 93 -17.21 35.79 14.51
C LYS A 93 -16.68 34.48 15.08
N CYS A 94 -15.51 34.00 14.68
CA CYS A 94 -14.92 32.82 15.30
C CYS A 94 -13.91 33.26 16.37
N THR A 95 -14.25 33.09 17.65
CA THR A 95 -13.35 33.32 18.79
C THR A 95 -12.71 32.04 19.31
N GLU A 96 -12.90 30.91 18.62
CA GLU A 96 -12.50 29.60 19.09
C GLU A 96 -11.58 28.95 18.04
N ASN A 97 -10.35 28.67 18.49
CA ASN A 97 -9.36 27.89 17.76
C ASN A 97 -9.87 26.44 17.72
N THR A 98 -10.55 26.05 16.63
CA THR A 98 -11.04 24.68 16.46
C THR A 98 -9.90 23.82 15.93
N SER A 99 -9.11 23.25 16.84
CA SER A 99 -8.24 22.13 16.52
C SER A 99 -9.11 20.88 16.35
N GLY A 100 -9.68 20.67 15.16
CA GLY A 100 -10.64 19.61 14.87
C GLY A 100 -10.51 19.10 13.44
N ARG A 101 -11.04 17.90 13.19
CA ARG A 101 -11.22 17.39 11.82
C ARG A 101 -12.34 18.19 11.20
N ASP A 102 -12.00 19.18 10.39
CA ASP A 102 -12.95 20.19 9.93
C ASP A 102 -13.75 19.71 8.72
N LEU A 103 -13.14 18.86 7.88
CA LEU A 103 -13.79 18.27 6.71
C LEU A 103 -13.50 16.76 6.65
N TYR A 104 -14.55 15.99 6.36
CA TYR A 104 -14.46 14.55 6.11
C TYR A 104 -15.34 14.19 4.93
N THR A 105 -14.78 13.50 3.94
CA THR A 105 -15.58 12.94 2.85
C THR A 105 -15.21 11.48 2.58
N GLU A 106 -16.20 10.72 2.12
CA GLU A 106 -16.04 9.36 1.62
C GLU A 106 -16.43 9.31 0.15
N SER A 107 -15.61 8.64 -0.66
CA SER A 107 -15.82 8.50 -2.09
C SER A 107 -15.69 7.04 -2.51
N GLU A 108 -16.44 6.64 -3.54
CA GLU A 108 -16.31 5.30 -4.11
C GLU A 108 -14.97 5.21 -4.83
N ASP A 109 -14.22 4.12 -4.57
CA ASP A 109 -12.90 3.92 -5.13
C ASP A 109 -12.86 2.67 -6.02
N THR A 110 -12.42 2.87 -7.25
CA THR A 110 -12.26 1.82 -8.27
C THR A 110 -10.80 1.69 -8.65
N LEU A 111 -10.28 0.47 -8.59
CA LEU A 111 -8.96 0.11 -9.10
C LEU A 111 -9.01 0.02 -10.64
N THR A 112 -8.43 0.98 -11.33
CA THR A 112 -8.34 0.96 -12.81
C THR A 112 -7.25 -0.01 -13.29
N SER A 113 -6.17 -0.13 -12.53
CA SER A 113 -5.14 -1.13 -12.76
C SER A 113 -4.35 -1.38 -11.47
N GLY A 114 -3.82 -2.60 -11.35
CA GLY A 114 -2.90 -2.97 -10.28
C GLY A 114 -1.88 -3.96 -10.81
N ARG A 115 -0.62 -3.80 -10.42
CA ARG A 115 0.50 -4.66 -10.83
C ARG A 115 1.41 -4.94 -9.66
N LEU A 116 1.85 -6.19 -9.56
CA LEU A 116 2.84 -6.63 -8.57
C LEU A 116 3.90 -7.45 -9.29
N LEU A 117 5.14 -7.00 -9.18
CA LEU A 117 6.34 -7.75 -9.56
C LEU A 117 7.13 -8.05 -8.29
N ASP A 118 7.40 -9.32 -8.01
CA ASP A 118 8.18 -9.74 -6.84
C ASP A 118 9.22 -10.75 -7.26
N VAL A 119 10.50 -10.42 -7.08
CA VAL A 119 11.64 -11.26 -7.42
C VAL A 119 12.47 -11.46 -6.15
N LYS A 120 12.73 -12.71 -5.77
CA LYS A 120 13.46 -13.02 -4.55
C LYS A 120 14.35 -14.25 -4.69
N VAL A 121 15.44 -14.24 -3.94
CA VAL A 121 16.39 -15.32 -3.80
C VAL A 121 16.51 -15.67 -2.32
N LEU A 122 16.35 -16.96 -2.02
CA LEU A 122 16.55 -17.56 -0.71
C LEU A 122 17.81 -18.44 -0.76
N LYS A 123 18.73 -18.26 0.19
CA LYS A 123 19.88 -19.15 0.42
C LYS A 123 19.76 -19.76 1.81
N ASN A 124 19.63 -21.08 1.89
CA ASN A 124 19.51 -21.82 3.13
C ASN A 124 20.88 -22.28 3.64
N PHE A 125 21.12 -22.08 4.94
CA PHE A 125 22.25 -22.59 5.70
C PHE A 125 21.73 -23.68 6.64
N TRP A 126 21.93 -24.93 6.28
CA TRP A 126 21.50 -26.08 7.07
C TRP A 126 22.40 -26.24 8.30
N LEU A 127 21.81 -26.16 9.49
CA LEU A 127 22.54 -26.37 10.76
C LEU A 127 22.56 -27.86 11.15
N ASN A 128 21.52 -28.60 10.74
CA ASN A 128 21.40 -30.03 10.94
C ASN A 128 20.37 -30.60 9.94
N ASP A 129 19.92 -31.84 10.18
CA ASP A 129 19.02 -32.55 9.26
C ASP A 129 17.58 -32.02 9.19
N SER A 130 17.19 -31.19 10.15
CA SER A 130 15.81 -30.71 10.33
C SER A 130 15.70 -29.19 10.37
N PHE A 131 16.82 -28.48 10.46
CA PHE A 131 16.84 -27.05 10.68
C PHE A 131 17.79 -26.33 9.72
N ALA A 132 17.27 -25.28 9.10
CA ALA A 132 18.04 -24.37 8.25
C ALA A 132 17.69 -22.92 8.59
N LEU A 133 18.67 -22.04 8.47
CA LEU A 133 18.48 -20.60 8.49
C LEU A 133 18.61 -20.07 7.06
N GLY A 134 17.60 -19.36 6.58
CA GLY A 134 17.58 -18.83 5.22
C GLY A 134 17.85 -17.33 5.20
N MET A 135 18.80 -16.89 4.36
CA MET A 135 18.90 -15.48 3.98
C MET A 135 18.01 -15.23 2.76
N LEU A 136 17.11 -14.26 2.88
CA LEU A 136 16.22 -13.82 1.80
C LEU A 136 16.67 -12.44 1.31
N MET A 137 16.87 -12.31 0.00
CA MET A 137 17.06 -11.03 -0.67
C MET A 137 16.05 -10.92 -1.80
N GLY A 138 15.49 -9.74 -2.02
CA GLY A 138 14.51 -9.58 -3.09
C GLY A 138 14.18 -8.13 -3.38
N TYR A 139 13.44 -7.95 -4.46
CA TYR A 139 12.90 -6.70 -4.91
C TYR A 139 11.42 -6.88 -5.21
N ARG A 140 10.59 -5.99 -4.67
CA ARG A 140 9.16 -5.94 -4.92
C ARG A 140 8.80 -4.58 -5.49
N TYR A 141 8.16 -4.59 -6.64
CA TYR A 141 7.50 -3.43 -7.23
C TYR A 141 5.99 -3.64 -7.16
N TYR A 142 5.29 -2.60 -6.74
CA TYR A 142 3.85 -2.59 -6.58
C TYR A 142 3.32 -1.25 -7.07
N GLU A 143 2.31 -1.30 -7.92
CA GLU A 143 1.66 -0.14 -8.51
C GLU A 143 0.15 -0.37 -8.51
N VAL A 144 -0.60 0.64 -8.09
CA VAL A 144 -2.06 0.67 -8.15
C VAL A 144 -2.52 2.03 -8.64
N ASN A 145 -3.50 2.03 -9.52
CA ASN A 145 -4.09 3.24 -10.08
C ASN A 145 -5.57 3.29 -9.70
N HIS A 146 -5.95 4.35 -9.01
CA HIS A 146 -7.28 4.56 -8.44
C HIS A 146 -8.07 5.56 -9.29
N ASP A 147 -9.37 5.35 -9.40
CA ASP A 147 -10.35 6.27 -9.98
C ASP A 147 -11.46 6.48 -8.94
N VAL A 148 -11.47 7.68 -8.38
CA VAL A 148 -12.35 8.07 -7.27
C VAL A 148 -13.56 8.80 -7.82
N LYS A 149 -14.76 8.34 -7.46
CA LYS A 149 -16.02 8.88 -7.96
C LYS A 149 -17.04 9.10 -6.86
N GLY A 150 -17.89 10.10 -7.09
CA GLY A 150 -18.89 10.53 -6.13
C GLY A 150 -18.26 11.21 -4.92
N CYS A 151 -19.11 11.74 -4.04
CA CYS A 151 -18.72 12.19 -2.72
C CYS A 151 -19.92 12.03 -1.78
N LYS A 152 -19.65 11.60 -0.55
CA LYS A 152 -20.55 11.69 0.59
C LYS A 152 -19.80 12.46 1.66
N GLY A 153 -20.26 13.66 1.97
CA GLY A 153 -19.69 14.59 2.93
C GLY A 153 -20.78 15.42 3.58
#